data_AF-A0A2U2JAC0-F1
#
_entry.id   AF-A0A2U2JAC0-F1
#
_cell.length_a   1.000
_cell.length_b   1.000
_cell.length_c   1.000
_cell.angle_alpha   90.00
_cell.angle_beta   90.00
_cell.angle_gamma   90.00
#
_symmetry.space_group_name_H-M   'P 1'
#
loop_
_entity.id
_entity.type
_entity.pdbx_description
1 polymer ?
#
loop_
_entity_poly.entity_id
_entity_poly.type
_entity_poly.pdbx_seq_one_letter_code
_entity_poly.pdbx_strand_id
1 'polypeptide(L)'
;MSRSLKSKILSLLSVFFLLISIKVYSQNKELDVVAKQMFIDMNNRDFDAIVNMTYPKVFDFASKEQMKNLIKTVFEGNKEMSINIPKIIPVYKLSKIFKKEKNNLEYAFVSYDLKMKMTFHNIEFDDEKKKMMIPMMKAKGMFVKFISNNSMDVLMKDRITIILRDDSTKNKWTMMNYDPDSPLFYQMTPTPLIEAAKKYKQDLLLVSKKNSEK
;
A
#
# COMPACT_ATOMS: atom_id res chain seq x y z
N MET A 1 -4.39 25.43 -49.05
CA MET A 1 -3.70 24.27 -48.44
C MET A 1 -4.00 23.01 -49.26
N SER A 2 -3.00 22.39 -49.90
CA SER A 2 -3.23 21.28 -50.84
C SER A 2 -3.76 20.02 -50.13
N ARG A 3 -4.54 19.20 -50.85
CA ARG A 3 -5.10 17.93 -50.35
C ARG A 3 -4.00 16.97 -49.83
N SER A 4 -2.84 16.99 -50.48
CA SER A 4 -1.61 16.29 -50.08
C SER A 4 -1.09 16.74 -48.70
N LEU A 5 -1.01 18.06 -48.46
CA LEU A 5 -0.51 18.60 -47.19
C LEU A 5 -1.46 18.27 -46.01
N LYS A 6 -2.78 18.28 -46.24
CA LYS A 6 -3.77 17.85 -45.25
C LYS A 6 -3.63 16.37 -44.89
N SER A 7 -3.39 15.47 -45.86
CA SER A 7 -3.21 14.04 -45.59
C SER A 7 -1.93 13.73 -44.80
N LYS A 8 -0.82 14.44 -45.09
CA LYS A 8 0.45 14.28 -44.38
C LYS A 8 0.35 14.76 -42.92
N ILE A 9 -0.35 15.87 -42.67
CA ILE A 9 -0.60 16.37 -41.32
C ILE A 9 -1.53 15.43 -40.54
N LEU A 10 -2.58 14.91 -41.17
CA LEU A 10 -3.48 13.93 -40.55
C LEU A 10 -2.75 12.63 -40.17
N SER A 11 -1.84 12.16 -41.03
CA SER A 11 -0.98 11.00 -40.78
C SER A 11 0.04 11.25 -39.66
N LEU A 12 0.62 12.46 -39.57
CA LEU A 12 1.53 12.83 -38.49
C LEU A 12 0.81 12.90 -37.13
N LEU A 13 -0.41 13.46 -37.10
CA LEU A 13 -1.23 13.55 -35.89
C LEU A 13 -1.63 12.17 -35.34
N SER A 14 -1.92 11.21 -36.22
CA SER A 14 -2.28 9.85 -35.83
C SER A 14 -1.09 9.04 -35.28
N VAL A 15 0.11 9.22 -35.84
CA VAL A 15 1.35 8.66 -35.26
C VAL A 15 1.66 9.27 -33.90
N PHE A 16 1.45 10.58 -33.72
CA PHE A 16 1.66 11.26 -32.44
C PHE A 16 0.70 10.77 -31.34
N PHE A 17 -0.58 10.53 -31.68
CA PHE A 17 -1.55 9.96 -30.72
C PHE A 17 -1.18 8.53 -30.29
N LEU A 18 -0.68 7.69 -31.20
CA LEU A 18 -0.23 6.33 -30.87
C LEU A 18 0.95 6.33 -29.87
N LEU A 19 1.88 7.29 -29.99
CA LEU A 19 3.05 7.39 -29.11
C LEU A 19 2.70 7.81 -27.67
N ILE A 20 1.61 8.57 -27.48
CA ILE A 20 1.15 8.99 -26.14
C ILE A 20 0.52 7.80 -25.39
N SER A 21 -0.24 6.94 -26.09
CA SER A 21 -0.89 5.77 -25.49
C SER A 21 0.09 4.72 -24.98
N ILE A 22 1.24 4.53 -25.65
CA ILE A 22 2.26 3.54 -25.27
C ILE A 22 2.90 3.91 -23.91
N LYS A 23 3.11 5.20 -23.63
CA LYS A 23 3.75 5.65 -22.38
C LYS A 23 2.90 5.37 -21.14
N VAL A 24 1.59 5.56 -21.23
CA VAL A 24 0.66 5.30 -20.10
C VAL A 24 0.56 3.81 -19.81
N TYR A 25 0.49 2.98 -20.85
CA TYR A 25 0.42 1.53 -20.70
C TYR A 25 1.71 0.94 -20.07
N SER A 26 2.88 1.41 -20.52
CA SER A 26 4.17 0.96 -19.98
C SER A 26 4.35 1.30 -18.49
N GLN A 27 3.91 2.49 -18.07
CA GLN A 27 4.04 2.93 -16.68
C GLN A 27 3.14 2.14 -15.71
N ASN A 28 1.91 1.82 -16.14
CA ASN A 28 1.03 0.95 -15.33
C ASN A 28 1.61 -0.47 -15.19
N LYS A 29 2.27 -0.99 -16.23
CA LYS A 29 2.93 -2.30 -16.17
C LYS A 29 4.14 -2.30 -15.23
N GLU A 30 4.92 -1.22 -15.20
CA GLU A 30 6.03 -1.05 -14.26
C GLU A 30 5.55 -1.07 -12.81
N LEU A 31 4.51 -0.30 -12.49
CA LEU A 31 3.93 -0.27 -11.14
C LEU A 31 3.30 -1.60 -10.74
N ASP A 32 2.71 -2.33 -11.69
CA ASP A 32 2.19 -3.67 -11.43
C ASP A 32 3.29 -4.65 -11.04
N VAL A 33 4.42 -4.62 -11.74
CA VAL A 33 5.60 -5.43 -11.38
C VAL A 33 6.10 -5.06 -9.98
N VAL A 34 6.22 -3.77 -9.69
CA VAL A 34 6.68 -3.28 -8.37
C VAL A 34 5.72 -3.71 -7.25
N ALA A 35 4.40 -3.51 -7.43
CA ALA A 35 3.38 -3.91 -6.44
C ALA A 35 3.35 -5.43 -6.24
N LYS A 36 3.44 -6.20 -7.32
CA LYS A 36 3.49 -7.66 -7.26
C LYS A 36 4.74 -8.15 -6.54
N GLN A 37 5.89 -7.54 -6.79
CA GLN A 37 7.15 -7.90 -6.14
C GLN A 37 7.08 -7.69 -4.62
N MET A 38 6.46 -6.61 -4.14
CA MET A 38 6.21 -6.41 -2.71
C MET A 38 5.53 -7.61 -2.05
N PHE A 39 4.45 -8.11 -2.65
CA PHE A 39 3.74 -9.27 -2.10
C PHE A 39 4.59 -10.55 -2.18
N ILE A 40 5.38 -10.71 -3.25
CA ILE A 40 6.31 -11.84 -3.37
C ILE A 40 7.35 -11.81 -2.26
N ASP A 41 7.98 -10.65 -2.02
CA ASP A 41 9.02 -10.49 -0.99
C ASP A 41 8.44 -10.69 0.41
N MET A 42 7.23 -10.18 0.67
CA MET A 42 6.49 -10.46 1.92
C MET A 42 6.21 -11.96 2.11
N ASN A 43 5.77 -12.67 1.05
CA ASN A 43 5.47 -14.10 1.12
C ASN A 43 6.72 -14.96 1.33
N ASN A 44 7.83 -14.54 0.71
CA ASN A 44 9.14 -15.17 0.85
C ASN A 44 9.82 -14.81 2.18
N ARG A 45 9.29 -13.82 2.91
CA ARG A 45 9.93 -13.23 4.09
C ARG A 45 11.33 -12.73 3.77
N ASP A 46 11.51 -12.17 2.57
CA ASP A 46 12.76 -11.55 2.15
C ASP A 46 12.88 -10.18 2.83
N PHE A 47 13.30 -10.19 4.09
CA PHE A 47 13.37 -9.00 4.92
C PHE A 47 14.34 -7.95 4.36
N ASP A 48 15.38 -8.38 3.66
CA ASP A 48 16.32 -7.48 3.00
C ASP A 48 15.65 -6.77 1.82
N ALA A 49 14.92 -7.50 0.98
CA ALA A 49 14.14 -6.91 -0.10
C ALA A 49 13.07 -5.93 0.42
N ILE A 50 12.34 -6.30 1.49
CA ILE A 50 11.31 -5.45 2.11
C ILE A 50 11.91 -4.14 2.65
N VAL A 51 13.05 -4.21 3.35
CA VAL A 51 13.74 -3.01 3.84
C VAL A 51 14.26 -2.17 2.68
N ASN A 52 14.79 -2.79 1.63
CA ASN A 52 15.32 -2.07 0.48
C ASN A 52 14.25 -1.40 -0.38
N MET A 53 13.02 -1.92 -0.40
CA MET A 53 11.87 -1.25 -1.05
C MET A 53 11.24 -0.16 -0.18
N THR A 54 11.60 -0.05 1.10
CA THR A 54 11.00 0.95 2.00
C THR A 54 11.47 2.37 1.67
N TYR A 55 10.57 3.35 1.77
CA TYR A 55 10.86 4.76 1.50
C TYR A 55 12.06 5.25 2.33
N PRO A 56 13.15 5.78 1.71
CA PRO A 56 14.41 5.98 2.39
C PRO A 56 14.40 6.94 3.57
N LYS A 57 13.46 7.90 3.62
CA LYS A 57 13.35 8.84 4.75
C LYS A 57 13.03 8.17 6.08
N VAL A 58 12.51 6.95 6.09
CA VAL A 58 12.37 6.19 7.34
C VAL A 58 13.74 6.01 8.02
N PHE A 59 14.83 6.00 7.25
CA PHE A 59 16.18 5.78 7.74
C PHE A 59 16.82 7.00 8.40
N ASP A 60 16.15 8.15 8.36
CA ASP A 60 16.51 9.32 9.18
C ASP A 60 16.14 9.10 10.66
N PHE A 61 15.26 8.12 10.96
CA PHE A 61 14.74 7.85 12.31
C PHE A 61 15.15 6.49 12.86
N ALA A 62 15.38 5.50 11.99
CA ALA A 62 15.79 4.15 12.38
C ALA A 62 16.74 3.56 11.36
N SER A 63 17.79 2.86 11.79
CA SER A 63 18.69 2.16 10.86
C SER A 63 17.97 1.05 10.08
N LYS A 64 18.53 0.66 8.93
CA LYS A 64 18.05 -0.50 8.16
C LYS A 64 17.95 -1.77 9.00
N GLU A 65 18.95 -2.02 9.86
CA GLU A 65 18.95 -3.19 10.75
C GLU A 65 17.85 -3.13 11.80
N GLN A 66 17.61 -1.96 12.41
CA GLN A 66 16.48 -1.78 13.33
C GLN A 66 15.13 -2.03 12.62
N MET A 67 14.97 -1.52 11.39
CA MET A 67 13.77 -1.74 10.60
C MET A 67 13.60 -3.22 10.22
N LYS A 68 14.68 -3.89 9.80
CA LYS A 68 14.70 -5.33 9.49
C LYS A 68 14.26 -6.15 10.70
N ASN A 69 14.80 -5.86 11.87
CA ASN A 69 14.46 -6.55 13.11
C ASN A 69 13.01 -6.31 13.54
N LEU A 70 12.50 -5.08 13.34
CA LEU A 70 11.10 -4.77 13.59
C LEU A 70 10.18 -5.60 12.67
N ILE A 71 10.45 -5.63 11.36
CA ILE A 71 9.68 -6.41 10.39
C ILE A 71 9.74 -7.91 10.74
N LYS A 72 10.91 -8.45 11.07
CA LYS A 72 11.07 -9.83 11.53
C LYS A 72 10.18 -10.13 12.72
N THR A 73 10.23 -9.29 13.75
CA THR A 73 9.42 -9.44 14.97
C THR A 73 7.92 -9.48 14.65
N VAL A 74 7.46 -8.67 13.70
CA VAL A 74 6.06 -8.67 13.26
C VAL A 74 5.68 -9.99 12.57
N PHE A 75 6.54 -10.53 11.71
CA PHE A 75 6.26 -11.73 10.91
C PHE A 75 6.54 -13.07 11.63
N GLU A 76 7.50 -13.08 12.53
CA GLU A 76 7.91 -14.25 13.31
C GLU A 76 7.18 -14.32 14.66
N GLY A 77 6.58 -13.21 15.08
CA GLY A 77 5.96 -13.06 16.38
C GLY A 77 6.98 -12.71 17.46
N ASN A 78 6.46 -12.37 18.63
CA ASN A 78 7.20 -12.13 19.85
C ASN A 78 6.59 -12.94 21.00
N LYS A 79 7.10 -12.75 22.22
CA LYS A 79 6.61 -13.48 23.40
C LYS A 79 5.14 -13.16 23.74
N GLU A 80 4.60 -12.05 23.28
CA GLU A 80 3.23 -11.61 23.58
C GLU A 80 2.22 -12.03 22.50
N MET A 81 2.63 -11.96 21.23
CA MET A 81 1.75 -12.25 20.10
C MET A 81 2.51 -12.76 18.86
N SER A 82 1.80 -13.55 18.05
CA SER A 82 2.23 -13.94 16.71
C SER A 82 1.20 -13.51 15.67
N ILE A 83 1.69 -13.13 14.48
CA ILE A 83 0.88 -12.74 13.33
C ILE A 83 1.21 -13.67 12.18
N ASN A 84 0.19 -14.33 11.64
CA ASN A 84 0.32 -15.13 10.43
C ASN A 84 -0.43 -14.45 9.28
N ILE A 85 0.33 -13.94 8.31
CA ILE A 85 -0.21 -13.42 7.06
C ILE A 85 -0.17 -14.56 6.04
N PRO A 86 -1.30 -14.94 5.42
CA PRO A 86 -1.32 -15.97 4.39
C PRO A 86 -0.36 -15.62 3.25
N LYS A 87 0.41 -16.60 2.78
CA LYS A 87 1.35 -16.45 1.67
C LYS A 87 0.62 -16.38 0.32
N ILE A 88 -0.14 -15.32 0.11
CA ILE A 88 -0.92 -15.08 -1.10
C ILE A 88 -0.65 -13.68 -1.63
N ILE A 89 -0.83 -13.49 -2.93
CA ILE A 89 -0.94 -12.15 -3.50
C ILE A 89 -2.42 -11.77 -3.43
N PRO A 90 -2.81 -10.76 -2.63
CA PRO A 90 -4.20 -10.34 -2.56
C PRO A 90 -4.64 -9.75 -3.91
N VAL A 91 -5.95 -9.75 -4.16
CA VAL A 91 -6.48 -8.91 -5.25
C VAL A 91 -6.24 -7.46 -4.87
N TYR A 92 -5.38 -6.77 -5.62
CA TYR A 92 -5.07 -5.35 -5.41
C TYR A 92 -5.51 -4.49 -6.59
N LYS A 93 -5.65 -3.18 -6.34
CA LYS A 93 -5.95 -2.16 -7.35
C LYS A 93 -4.83 -1.13 -7.36
N LEU A 94 -4.45 -0.71 -8.55
CA LEU A 94 -3.51 0.40 -8.75
C LEU A 94 -4.27 1.67 -9.12
N SER A 95 -3.88 2.79 -8.52
CA SER A 95 -4.26 4.10 -9.04
C SER A 95 -3.44 4.44 -10.28
N LYS A 96 -3.84 5.50 -11.00
CA LYS A 96 -2.94 6.18 -11.93
C LYS A 96 -1.71 6.76 -11.19
N ILE A 97 -0.67 7.08 -11.95
CA ILE A 97 0.47 7.87 -11.46
C ILE A 97 0.06 9.33 -11.33
N PHE A 98 0.43 9.91 -10.20
CA PHE A 98 0.34 11.33 -9.93
C PHE A 98 1.75 11.92 -9.94
N LYS A 99 1.90 13.11 -10.52
CA LYS A 99 3.15 13.85 -10.56
C LYS A 99 3.00 15.18 -9.84
N LYS A 100 4.02 15.58 -9.09
CA LYS A 100 4.15 16.90 -8.48
C LYS A 100 5.54 17.42 -8.83
N GLU A 101 5.58 18.61 -9.44
CA GLU A 101 6.84 19.21 -9.91
C GLU A 101 7.82 19.47 -8.77
N LYS A 102 7.29 19.82 -7.58
CA LYS A 102 8.10 19.97 -6.37
C LYS A 102 8.73 18.63 -5.98
N ASN A 103 10.06 18.59 -5.95
CA ASN A 103 10.91 17.45 -5.56
C ASN A 103 10.81 16.22 -6.48
N ASN A 104 10.41 16.42 -7.75
CA ASN A 104 10.24 15.35 -8.74
C ASN A 104 9.37 14.18 -8.22
N LEU A 105 8.38 14.49 -7.38
CA LEU A 105 7.58 13.48 -6.70
C LEU A 105 6.61 12.84 -7.69
N GLU A 106 6.80 11.54 -7.91
CA GLU A 106 5.84 10.68 -8.58
C GLU A 106 5.33 9.61 -7.61
N TYR A 107 4.02 9.36 -7.60
CA TYR A 107 3.43 8.38 -6.72
C TYR A 107 2.18 7.71 -7.29
N ALA A 108 1.87 6.53 -6.76
CA ALA A 108 0.63 5.80 -6.99
C ALA A 108 0.21 5.06 -5.72
N PHE A 109 -1.05 4.65 -5.67
CA PHE A 109 -1.63 3.90 -4.56
C PHE A 109 -1.90 2.46 -4.98
N VAL A 110 -1.47 1.52 -4.14
CA VAL A 110 -1.87 0.12 -4.18
C VAL A 110 -2.91 -0.07 -3.08
N SER A 111 -4.13 -0.46 -3.44
CA SER A 111 -5.17 -0.79 -2.46
C SER A 111 -5.53 -2.27 -2.48
N TYR A 112 -5.66 -2.87 -1.30
CA TYR A 112 -5.94 -4.30 -1.15
C TYR A 112 -6.56 -4.60 0.21
N ASP A 113 -7.20 -5.76 0.32
CA ASP A 113 -7.65 -6.30 1.60
C ASP A 113 -6.54 -7.17 2.19
N LEU A 114 -6.21 -6.92 3.46
CA LEU A 114 -5.22 -7.69 4.20
C LEU A 114 -5.93 -8.66 5.14
N LYS A 115 -5.67 -9.96 4.94
CA LYS A 115 -6.09 -11.04 5.85
C LYS A 115 -4.92 -11.48 6.69
N MET A 116 -5.14 -11.70 7.97
CA MET A 116 -4.14 -12.28 8.87
C MET A 116 -4.81 -13.03 10.01
N LYS A 117 -4.08 -13.94 10.64
CA LYS A 117 -4.45 -14.54 11.91
C LYS A 117 -3.56 -13.97 13.00
N MET A 118 -4.15 -13.50 14.09
CA MET A 118 -3.43 -13.07 15.29
C MET A 118 -3.62 -14.11 16.39
N THR A 119 -2.55 -14.41 17.10
CA THR A 119 -2.56 -15.32 18.26
C THR A 119 -1.82 -14.66 19.41
N PHE A 120 -2.48 -14.54 20.55
CA PHE A 120 -1.95 -13.97 21.78
C PHE A 120 -1.44 -15.10 22.67
N HIS A 121 -0.22 -14.96 23.19
CA HIS A 121 0.43 -16.01 23.95
C HIS A 121 0.10 -15.95 25.45
N ASN A 122 -0.10 -14.74 25.98
CA ASN A 122 -0.28 -14.51 27.43
C ASN A 122 -1.67 -13.93 27.77
N ILE A 123 -2.59 -13.85 26.80
CA ILE A 123 -3.90 -13.24 26.98
C ILE A 123 -4.97 -14.21 26.47
N GLU A 124 -5.97 -14.46 27.33
CA GLU A 124 -7.22 -15.11 26.94
C GLU A 124 -8.41 -14.15 27.02
N PHE A 125 -9.28 -14.27 26.04
CA PHE A 125 -10.52 -13.53 25.86
C PHE A 125 -11.69 -14.46 26.19
N ASP A 126 -12.26 -14.27 27.37
CA ASP A 126 -13.60 -14.78 27.70
C ASP A 126 -14.68 -14.07 26.84
N ASP A 127 -15.92 -14.52 26.97
CA ASP A 127 -17.01 -14.02 26.12
C ASP A 127 -17.31 -12.53 26.32
N GLU A 128 -17.07 -11.99 27.51
CA GLU A 128 -17.26 -10.58 27.80
C GLU A 128 -16.16 -9.74 27.15
N LYS A 129 -14.89 -10.14 27.30
CA LYS A 129 -13.74 -9.50 26.64
C LYS A 129 -13.86 -9.57 25.12
N LYS A 130 -14.32 -10.70 24.56
CA LYS A 130 -14.58 -10.83 23.11
C LYS A 130 -15.61 -9.80 22.65
N LYS A 131 -16.73 -9.65 23.37
CA LYS A 131 -17.79 -8.68 23.06
C LYS A 131 -17.28 -7.23 23.09
N MET A 132 -16.35 -6.90 23.98
CA MET A 132 -15.73 -5.57 24.03
C MET A 132 -14.67 -5.37 22.93
N MET A 133 -13.87 -6.40 22.62
CA MET A 133 -12.75 -6.30 21.70
C MET A 133 -13.19 -6.13 20.24
N ILE A 134 -14.26 -6.83 19.82
CA ILE A 134 -14.78 -6.77 18.44
C ILE A 134 -15.08 -5.32 18.00
N PRO A 135 -15.90 -4.52 18.71
CA PRO A 135 -16.19 -3.15 18.31
C PRO A 135 -14.95 -2.24 18.38
N MET A 136 -14.05 -2.44 19.36
CA MET A 136 -12.80 -1.67 19.45
C MET A 136 -11.90 -1.88 18.24
N MET A 137 -11.71 -3.14 17.82
CA MET A 137 -10.95 -3.47 16.61
C MET A 137 -11.63 -2.94 15.36
N LYS A 138 -12.96 -3.05 15.28
CA LYS A 138 -13.75 -2.53 14.16
C LYS A 138 -13.61 -1.01 14.02
N ALA A 139 -13.56 -0.26 15.12
CA ALA A 139 -13.33 1.19 15.11
C ALA A 139 -11.96 1.56 14.51
N LYS A 140 -10.97 0.67 14.61
CA LYS A 140 -9.65 0.79 13.95
C LYS A 140 -9.61 0.19 12.54
N GLY A 141 -10.77 -0.13 11.95
CA GLY A 141 -10.86 -0.72 10.61
C GLY A 141 -10.44 -2.19 10.54
N MET A 142 -10.37 -2.88 11.68
CA MET A 142 -10.07 -4.32 11.76
C MET A 142 -11.35 -5.11 12.02
N PHE A 143 -11.79 -5.89 11.03
CA PHE A 143 -12.91 -6.82 11.19
C PHE A 143 -12.38 -8.14 11.74
N VAL A 144 -12.77 -8.49 12.96
CA VAL A 144 -12.20 -9.65 13.66
C VAL A 144 -13.24 -10.74 13.88
N LYS A 145 -12.79 -11.99 13.82
CA LYS A 145 -13.57 -13.18 14.20
C LYS A 145 -12.69 -14.05 15.10
N PHE A 146 -13.12 -14.23 16.35
CA PHE A 146 -12.43 -15.15 17.26
C PHE A 146 -12.55 -16.60 16.77
N ILE A 147 -11.43 -17.30 16.77
CA ILE A 147 -11.31 -18.73 16.41
C ILE A 147 -11.13 -19.57 17.67
N SER A 148 -10.55 -18.98 18.72
CA SER A 148 -10.37 -19.56 20.05
C SER A 148 -10.38 -18.44 21.11
N ASN A 149 -10.10 -18.78 22.37
CA ASN A 149 -9.97 -17.78 23.44
C ASN A 149 -8.71 -16.93 23.31
N ASN A 150 -7.75 -17.25 22.45
CA ASN A 150 -6.52 -16.48 22.31
C ASN A 150 -6.15 -16.17 20.86
N SER A 151 -7.02 -16.50 19.90
CA SER A 151 -6.74 -16.32 18.48
C SER A 151 -7.93 -15.77 17.73
N MET A 152 -7.65 -14.93 16.73
CA MET A 152 -8.64 -14.32 15.87
C MET A 152 -8.17 -14.22 14.43
N ASP A 153 -9.09 -14.42 13.49
CA ASP A 153 -8.94 -13.98 12.11
C ASP A 153 -9.21 -12.48 12.06
N VAL A 154 -8.37 -11.76 11.31
CA VAL A 154 -8.45 -10.31 11.12
C VAL A 154 -8.49 -10.00 9.63
N LEU A 155 -9.48 -9.21 9.23
CA LEU A 155 -9.60 -8.63 7.90
C LEU A 155 -9.50 -7.11 8.01
N MET A 156 -8.52 -6.53 7.35
CA MET A 156 -8.39 -5.09 7.19
C MET A 156 -8.70 -4.73 5.75
N LYS A 157 -9.82 -4.03 5.55
CA LYS A 157 -10.27 -3.66 4.20
C LYS A 157 -9.57 -2.40 3.71
N ASP A 158 -9.38 -2.34 2.39
CA ASP A 158 -8.92 -1.13 1.71
C ASP A 158 -7.61 -0.57 2.32
N ARG A 159 -6.66 -1.45 2.65
CA ARG A 159 -5.29 -1.03 3.03
C ARG A 159 -4.66 -0.31 1.85
N ILE A 160 -3.82 0.69 2.15
CA ILE A 160 -3.14 1.48 1.12
C ILE A 160 -1.65 1.39 1.36
N THR A 161 -0.93 0.96 0.33
CA THR A 161 0.52 1.16 0.21
C THR A 161 0.75 2.23 -0.86
N ILE A 162 1.58 3.21 -0.54
CA ILE A 162 1.98 4.28 -1.43
C ILE A 162 3.28 3.85 -2.10
N ILE A 163 3.26 3.68 -3.42
CA ILE A 163 4.48 3.54 -4.22
C ILE A 163 4.90 4.93 -4.65
N LEU A 164 6.15 5.32 -4.38
CA LEU A 164 6.66 6.64 -4.71
C LEU A 164 8.12 6.64 -5.12
N ARG A 165 8.47 7.67 -5.89
CA ARG A 165 9.85 8.08 -6.14
C ARG A 165 9.94 9.60 -6.10
N ASP A 166 11.03 10.08 -5.53
CA ASP A 166 11.41 11.49 -5.46
C ASP A 166 12.96 11.59 -5.48
N ASP A 167 13.49 12.78 -5.29
CA ASP A 167 14.94 13.03 -5.27
C ASP A 167 15.71 12.12 -4.28
N SER A 168 15.11 11.74 -3.15
CA SER A 168 15.75 10.88 -2.14
C SER A 168 15.84 9.40 -2.57
N THR A 169 15.00 8.99 -3.51
CA THR A 169 14.91 7.60 -3.98
C THR A 169 15.86 7.25 -5.12
N LYS A 170 16.61 8.24 -5.64
CA LYS A 170 17.48 8.07 -6.83
C LYS A 170 16.70 7.48 -8.02
N ASN A 171 15.48 7.99 -8.25
CA ASN A 171 14.52 7.56 -9.28
C ASN A 171 14.03 6.11 -9.20
N LYS A 172 14.27 5.41 -8.08
CA LYS A 172 13.77 4.05 -7.86
C LYS A 172 12.40 4.11 -7.17
N TRP A 173 11.48 3.26 -7.60
CA TRP A 173 10.22 3.09 -6.88
C TRP A 173 10.48 2.47 -5.51
N THR A 174 9.92 3.11 -4.49
CA THR A 174 9.95 2.69 -3.10
C THR A 174 8.54 2.71 -2.54
N MET A 175 8.37 2.25 -1.31
CA MET A 175 7.07 2.00 -0.71
C MET A 175 6.99 2.53 0.71
N MET A 176 5.82 3.04 1.05
CA MET A 176 5.43 3.25 2.45
C MET A 176 3.96 2.89 2.63
N ASN A 177 3.61 2.39 3.81
CA ASN A 177 2.21 2.19 4.13
C ASN A 177 1.56 3.52 4.51
N TYR A 178 0.32 3.74 4.05
CA TYR A 178 -0.49 4.82 4.57
C TYR A 178 -0.89 4.49 6.02
N ASP A 179 -0.41 5.32 6.95
CA ASP A 179 -0.67 5.17 8.38
C ASP A 179 -0.99 6.54 8.99
N PRO A 180 -2.28 6.95 8.99
CA PRO A 180 -2.69 8.26 9.48
C PRO A 180 -2.65 8.37 11.00
N ASP A 181 -2.40 7.28 11.73
CA ASP A 181 -2.28 7.26 13.19
C ASP A 181 -0.81 7.34 13.64
N SER A 182 0.15 7.22 12.70
CA SER A 182 1.58 7.25 12.98
C SER A 182 2.17 8.66 12.86
N PRO A 183 2.73 9.26 13.94
CA PRO A 183 3.44 10.54 13.85
C PRO A 183 4.59 10.52 12.84
N LEU A 184 5.29 9.38 12.73
CA LEU A 184 6.40 9.20 11.81
C LEU A 184 5.95 9.36 10.35
N PHE A 185 4.75 8.88 10.00
CA PHE A 185 4.18 9.06 8.67
C PHE A 185 4.07 10.54 8.31
N TYR A 186 3.57 11.39 9.22
CA TYR A 186 3.46 12.83 8.97
C TYR A 186 4.82 13.53 8.89
N GLN A 187 5.80 13.09 9.67
CA GLN A 187 7.15 13.68 9.67
C GLN A 187 7.91 13.42 8.37
N MET A 188 7.79 12.21 7.80
CA MET A 188 8.54 11.84 6.59
C MET A 188 7.81 12.19 5.28
N THR A 189 6.48 12.36 5.32
CA THR A 189 5.65 12.47 4.11
C THR A 189 5.36 13.93 3.76
N PRO A 190 5.58 14.37 2.51
CA PRO A 190 5.19 15.71 2.08
C PRO A 190 3.67 15.93 2.18
N THR A 191 3.24 17.11 2.63
CA THR A 191 1.82 17.49 2.77
C THR A 191 0.95 17.14 1.55
N PRO A 192 1.37 17.42 0.30
CA PRO A 192 0.54 17.10 -0.87
C PRO A 192 0.27 15.59 -1.04
N LEU A 193 1.18 14.74 -0.55
CA LEU A 193 1.02 13.29 -0.59
C LEU A 193 0.10 12.80 0.52
N ILE A 194 0.17 13.40 1.71
CA ILE A 194 -0.76 13.13 2.82
C ILE A 194 -2.19 13.46 2.41
N GLU A 195 -2.42 14.62 1.82
CA GLU A 195 -3.73 15.05 1.33
C GLU A 195 -4.27 14.10 0.25
N ALA A 196 -3.43 13.72 -0.71
CA ALA A 196 -3.80 12.79 -1.77
C ALA A 196 -4.15 11.40 -1.21
N ALA A 197 -3.37 10.89 -0.26
CA ALA A 197 -3.63 9.60 0.38
C ALA A 197 -4.93 9.62 1.19
N LYS A 198 -5.19 10.70 1.94
CA LYS A 198 -6.44 10.91 2.68
C LYS A 198 -7.65 10.90 1.73
N LYS A 199 -7.58 11.67 0.64
CA LYS A 199 -8.65 11.71 -0.37
C LYS A 199 -8.86 10.33 -0.99
N TYR A 200 -7.78 9.63 -1.38
CA TYR A 200 -7.88 8.30 -1.95
C TYR A 200 -8.53 7.30 -0.99
N LYS A 201 -8.19 7.34 0.31
CA LYS A 201 -8.84 6.51 1.33
C LYS A 201 -10.33 6.82 1.46
N GLN A 202 -10.71 8.09 1.47
CA GLN A 202 -12.12 8.49 1.51
C GLN A 202 -12.90 7.97 0.29
N ASP A 203 -12.31 8.10 -0.91
CA ASP A 203 -12.91 7.60 -2.14
C ASP A 203 -13.14 6.07 -2.07
N LEU A 204 -12.18 5.30 -1.52
CA LEU A 204 -12.34 3.85 -1.29
C LEU A 204 -13.47 3.55 -0.30
N LEU A 205 -13.54 4.26 0.83
CA LEU A 205 -14.58 4.06 1.83
C LEU A 205 -15.98 4.34 1.27
N LEU A 206 -16.12 5.37 0.44
CA LEU A 206 -17.38 5.69 -0.23
C LEU A 206 -17.79 4.58 -1.21
N VAL A 207 -16.85 4.02 -1.97
CA VAL A 207 -17.12 2.87 -2.85
C VAL A 207 -17.56 1.65 -2.03
N SER A 208 -16.86 1.36 -0.93
CA SER A 208 -17.18 0.24 -0.03
C SER A 208 -18.58 0.39 0.58
N LYS A 209 -18.93 1.59 1.04
CA LYS A 209 -20.26 1.92 1.57
C LYS A 209 -21.35 1.71 0.52
N LYS A 210 -21.18 2.25 -0.69
CA LYS A 210 -22.12 2.07 -1.81
C LYS A 210 -22.32 0.59 -2.17
N ASN A 211 -21.26 -0.22 -2.09
CA ASN A 211 -21.37 -1.65 -2.37
C ASN A 211 -22.09 -2.43 -1.26
N SER A 212 -22.04 -1.94 -0.01
CA SER A 212 -22.76 -2.56 1.11
C SER A 212 -24.26 -2.24 1.17
N GLU A 213 -24.72 -1.29 0.37
CA GLU A 213 -26.12 -0.85 0.28
C GLU A 213 -26.87 -1.49 -0.90
N LYS A 214 -26.17 -2.27 -1.72
CA LYS A 214 -26.74 -3.06 -2.82
C LYS A 214 -27.03 -4.48 -2.34
#